data_AF-A0A6V7XB65-F1
#
_entry.id   AF-A0A6V7XB65-F1
#
_cell.length_a   1.000
_cell.length_b   1.000
_cell.length_c   1.000
_cell.angle_alpha   90.00
_cell.angle_beta   90.00
_cell.angle_gamma   90.00
#
_symmetry.space_group_name_H-M   'P 1'
#
loop_
_entity.id
_entity.type
_entity.pdbx_description
1 polymer ?
#
loop_
_entity_poly.entity_id
_entity_poly.type
_entity_poly.pdbx_seq_one_letter_code
_entity_poly.pdbx_strand_id
1 'polypeptide(L)'
;MMTRPGTRSGGFCRTGVVIDRNRSRPVIPASSVPEDLIVQCQVVLQGKSRDVIVRELQRTNLNVNEAVKNLLSRDDDELDDLDDTS
;
A
#
# COMPACT_ATOMS: atom_id res chain seq x y z
N MET A 1 -0.06 52.04 -33.27
CA MET A 1 -0.45 50.78 -32.58
C MET A 1 -0.14 50.95 -31.09
N MET A 2 -1.10 51.47 -30.32
CA MET A 2 -1.00 51.81 -28.88
C MET A 2 -2.41 51.89 -28.25
N THR A 3 -2.68 51.83 -26.93
CA THR A 3 -2.01 51.18 -25.77
C THR A 3 -2.96 51.25 -24.55
N ARG A 4 -3.43 50.11 -24.01
CA ARG A 4 -4.11 49.93 -22.68
C ARG A 4 -5.49 50.63 -22.52
N PRO A 5 -6.27 50.42 -21.43
CA PRO A 5 -6.13 49.48 -20.29
C PRO A 5 -7.37 48.55 -20.05
N GLY A 6 -7.30 47.65 -19.06
CA GLY A 6 -8.42 46.78 -18.67
C GLY A 6 -8.18 45.95 -17.40
N THR A 7 -8.16 46.59 -16.23
CA THR A 7 -7.90 45.94 -14.92
C THR A 7 -9.13 45.21 -14.36
N ARG A 8 -8.98 43.96 -13.89
CA ARG A 8 -9.69 43.28 -12.78
C ARG A 8 -9.25 41.81 -12.74
N SER A 9 -8.59 41.27 -11.70
CA SER A 9 -8.94 41.18 -10.27
C SER A 9 -10.06 40.18 -9.98
N GLY A 10 -9.80 39.28 -9.02
CA GLY A 10 -10.55 38.04 -8.77
C GLY A 10 -10.01 36.90 -9.65
N GLY A 11 -9.65 35.74 -9.13
CA GLY A 11 -9.83 35.19 -7.78
C GLY A 11 -9.90 33.66 -7.92
N PHE A 12 -9.35 32.94 -6.94
CA PHE A 12 -9.42 31.48 -6.79
C PHE A 12 -10.77 30.91 -7.28
N CYS A 13 -10.82 29.82 -8.06
CA CYS A 13 -10.74 28.47 -7.50
C CYS A 13 -10.62 27.35 -8.56
N ARG A 14 -9.78 26.35 -8.25
CA ARG A 14 -10.07 24.90 -8.29
C ARG A 14 -10.74 24.29 -9.55
N THR A 15 -9.92 23.69 -10.41
CA THR A 15 -10.21 22.35 -11.01
C THR A 15 -8.93 21.51 -11.11
N GLY A 16 -8.18 21.43 -10.01
CA GLY A 16 -7.13 20.43 -9.87
C GLY A 16 -7.76 19.04 -9.71
N VAL A 17 -8.01 18.35 -10.81
CA VAL A 17 -8.31 16.90 -10.80
C VAL A 17 -7.02 16.13 -10.53
N VAL A 18 -6.56 16.20 -9.28
CA VAL A 18 -5.62 15.23 -8.74
C VAL A 18 -6.39 13.92 -8.65
N ILE A 19 -6.33 13.12 -9.71
CA ILE A 19 -6.72 11.72 -9.65
C ILE A 19 -5.66 11.04 -8.78
N ASP A 20 -5.94 11.02 -7.47
CA ASP A 20 -5.22 10.22 -6.49
C ASP A 20 -5.43 8.74 -6.85
N ARG A 21 -4.58 8.26 -7.76
CA ARG A 21 -4.54 6.85 -8.23
C ARG A 21 -4.13 5.87 -7.12
N ASN A 22 -3.96 6.34 -5.88
CA ASN A 22 -3.54 5.54 -4.73
C ASN A 22 -4.62 5.41 -3.63
N ARG A 23 -5.77 6.10 -3.74
CA ARG A 23 -6.79 6.17 -2.66
C ARG A 23 -8.09 5.38 -2.92
N SER A 24 -8.31 4.85 -4.13
CA SER A 24 -9.60 4.25 -4.50
C SER A 24 -9.66 2.71 -4.52
N ARG A 25 -8.57 2.00 -4.19
CA ARG A 25 -8.67 0.57 -3.86
C ARG A 25 -9.09 0.47 -2.39
N PRO A 26 -10.21 -0.19 -2.04
CA PRO A 26 -10.62 -0.35 -0.64
C PRO A 26 -9.60 -1.25 0.07
N VAL A 27 -8.60 -0.63 0.69
CA VAL A 27 -7.66 -1.33 1.57
C VAL A 27 -8.46 -1.76 2.80
N ILE A 28 -8.56 -3.07 2.99
CA ILE A 28 -9.30 -3.65 4.11
C ILE A 28 -8.67 -3.10 5.41
N PRO A 29 -9.42 -2.46 6.32
CA PRO A 29 -8.82 -1.93 7.54
C PRO A 29 -8.25 -3.07 8.39
N ALA A 30 -7.16 -2.81 9.11
CA ALA A 30 -6.45 -3.86 9.86
C ALA A 30 -7.36 -4.56 10.89
N SER A 31 -8.32 -3.82 11.45
CA SER A 31 -9.37 -4.30 12.35
C SER A 31 -10.38 -5.28 11.71
N SER A 32 -10.39 -5.40 10.37
CA SER A 32 -11.22 -6.34 9.61
C SER A 32 -10.46 -7.57 9.12
N VAL A 33 -9.18 -7.73 9.50
CA VAL A 33 -8.40 -8.94 9.24
C VAL A 33 -8.62 -9.92 10.41
N PRO A 34 -9.27 -11.08 10.20
CA PRO A 34 -9.50 -12.05 11.27
C PRO A 34 -8.18 -12.64 11.79
N GLU A 35 -8.08 -12.85 13.10
CA GLU A 35 -6.87 -13.43 13.70
C GLU A 35 -6.61 -14.87 13.23
N ASP A 36 -7.64 -15.66 12.93
CA ASP A 36 -7.50 -17.01 12.37
C ASP A 36 -6.69 -17.04 11.05
N LEU A 37 -6.86 -16.02 10.20
CA LEU A 37 -6.11 -15.93 8.94
C LEU A 37 -4.65 -15.55 9.20
N ILE A 38 -4.41 -14.69 10.19
CA ILE A 38 -3.06 -14.29 10.63
C ILE A 38 -2.34 -15.51 11.21
N VAL A 39 -3.00 -16.31 12.06
CA VAL A 39 -2.44 -17.52 12.66
C VAL A 39 -2.13 -18.58 11.59
N GLN A 40 -3.03 -18.79 10.61
CA GLN A 40 -2.77 -19.69 9.47
C GLN A 40 -1.51 -19.27 8.70
N CYS A 41 -1.34 -17.98 8.42
CA CYS A 41 -0.11 -17.46 7.83
C CYS A 41 1.11 -17.67 8.74
N GLN A 42 1.02 -17.41 10.05
CA GLN A 42 2.14 -17.56 11.00
C GLN A 42 2.63 -19.01 11.17
N VAL A 43 1.74 -20.00 11.05
CA VAL A 43 2.11 -21.43 11.13
C VAL A 43 3.01 -21.84 9.96
N VAL A 44 2.77 -21.28 8.77
CA VAL A 44 3.57 -21.55 7.55
C VAL A 44 4.78 -20.63 7.46
N LEU A 45 4.62 -19.35 7.78
CA LEU A 45 5.65 -18.30 7.73
C LEU A 45 6.26 -18.10 9.12
N GLN A 46 6.93 -19.12 9.64
CA GLN A 46 7.51 -19.07 10.97
C GLN A 46 8.56 -17.95 11.08
N GLY A 47 8.44 -17.11 12.11
CA GLY A 47 9.30 -15.94 12.33
C GLY A 47 8.79 -14.63 11.71
N LYS A 48 7.73 -14.64 10.89
CA LYS A 48 7.25 -13.42 10.21
C LYS A 48 6.33 -12.57 11.09
N SER A 49 6.59 -11.26 11.12
CA SER A 49 5.84 -10.30 11.96
C SER A 49 4.36 -10.17 11.57
N ARG A 50 3.49 -10.06 12.58
CA ARG A 50 2.04 -9.88 12.41
C ARG A 50 1.68 -8.73 11.46
N ASP A 51 2.34 -7.58 11.57
CA ASP A 51 2.11 -6.43 10.70
C ASP A 51 2.40 -6.71 9.22
N VAL A 52 3.40 -7.55 8.91
CA VAL A 52 3.75 -7.93 7.54
C VAL A 52 2.65 -8.83 6.96
N ILE A 53 2.22 -9.81 7.74
CA ILE A 53 1.10 -10.72 7.39
C ILE A 53 -0.20 -9.92 7.18
N VAL A 54 -0.53 -9.00 8.10
CA VAL A 54 -1.71 -8.13 7.99
C VAL A 54 -1.63 -7.27 6.73
N ARG A 55 -0.50 -6.60 6.46
CA ARG A 55 -0.32 -5.77 5.25
C ARG A 55 -0.51 -6.57 3.97
N GLU A 56 -0.06 -7.83 3.94
CA GLU A 56 -0.21 -8.66 2.75
C GLU A 56 -1.64 -9.20 2.61
N LEU A 57 -2.27 -9.66 3.69
CA LEU A 57 -3.71 -10.01 3.71
C LEU A 57 -4.60 -8.83 3.26
N GLN A 58 -4.23 -7.59 3.59
CA GLN A 58 -4.93 -6.40 3.08
C GLN A 58 -4.76 -6.20 1.57
N ARG A 59 -3.58 -6.52 1.01
CA ARG A 59 -3.29 -6.42 -0.43
C ARG A 59 -3.97 -7.54 -1.24
N THR A 60 -3.99 -8.75 -0.70
CA THR A 60 -4.56 -9.96 -1.32
C THR A 60 -6.06 -10.13 -1.06
N ASN A 61 -6.70 -9.15 -0.40
CA ASN A 61 -8.13 -9.15 -0.09
C ASN A 61 -8.55 -10.35 0.80
N LEU A 62 -7.84 -10.53 1.91
CA LEU A 62 -7.94 -11.61 2.90
C LEU A 62 -7.68 -13.03 2.35
N ASN A 63 -7.01 -13.14 1.21
CA ASN A 63 -6.63 -14.44 0.66
C ASN A 63 -5.33 -14.94 1.32
N VAL A 64 -5.46 -15.94 2.19
CA VAL A 64 -4.35 -16.59 2.91
C VAL A 64 -3.36 -17.22 1.94
N ASN A 65 -3.80 -17.96 0.93
CA ASN A 65 -2.89 -18.66 0.01
C ASN A 65 -2.06 -17.67 -0.81
N GLU A 66 -2.69 -16.60 -1.31
CA GLU A 66 -1.96 -15.55 -2.04
C GLU A 66 -1.02 -14.77 -1.10
N ALA A 67 -1.42 -14.50 0.14
CA ALA A 67 -0.55 -13.83 1.12
C ALA A 67 0.64 -14.72 1.51
N VAL A 68 0.42 -16.00 1.80
CA VAL A 68 1.49 -16.96 2.10
C VAL A 68 2.43 -17.12 0.92
N LYS A 69 1.93 -17.25 -0.31
CA LYS A 69 2.76 -17.32 -1.52
C LYS A 69 3.59 -16.04 -1.73
N ASN A 70 2.97 -14.86 -1.66
CA ASN A 70 3.67 -13.58 -1.80
C ASN A 70 4.75 -13.39 -0.73
N LEU A 71 4.52 -13.89 0.49
CA LEU A 71 5.46 -13.79 1.60
C LEU A 71 6.57 -14.84 1.53
N LEU A 72 6.29 -16.09 1.14
CA LEU A 72 7.30 -17.12 0.89
C LEU A 72 8.25 -16.69 -0.24
N SER A 73 7.71 -16.31 -1.40
CA SER A 73 8.54 -15.88 -2.53
C SER A 73 9.43 -14.69 -2.20
N ARG A 74 9.00 -13.80 -1.30
CA ARG A 74 9.83 -12.67 -0.84
C ARG A 74 10.82 -13.03 0.28
N ASP A 75 10.58 -14.09 1.06
CA ASP A 75 11.59 -14.55 2.03
C ASP A 75 12.79 -15.22 1.32
N ASP A 76 12.57 -15.87 0.18
CA ASP A 76 13.66 -16.38 -0.68
C ASP A 76 14.47 -15.23 -1.33
N ASP A 77 13.83 -14.11 -1.71
CA ASP A 77 14.50 -12.97 -2.38
C ASP A 77 15.09 -11.90 -1.42
N GLU A 78 14.52 -11.65 -0.23
CA GLU A 78 15.03 -10.64 0.74
C GLU A 78 16.23 -11.13 1.58
N LEU A 79 16.76 -12.33 1.32
CA LEU A 79 17.87 -12.94 2.08
C LEU A 79 19.28 -12.64 1.53
N ASP A 80 19.40 -12.03 0.35
CA ASP A 80 20.68 -11.75 -0.34
C ASP A 80 21.15 -10.27 -0.20
N ASP A 81 20.23 -9.34 0.05
CA ASP A 81 20.48 -7.87 0.01
C ASP A 81 20.81 -7.25 1.40
N LEU A 82 21.35 -8.05 2.33
CA LEU A 82 21.74 -7.63 3.69
C LEU A 82 23.22 -7.91 4.06
N ASP A 83 24.04 -8.38 3.10
CA ASP A 83 25.47 -8.69 3.30
C ASP A 83 26.41 -7.84 2.41
N ASP A 84 26.07 -6.58 2.12
CA ASP A 84 26.99 -5.62 1.45
C ASP A 84 27.00 -4.23 2.13
N THR A 85 27.00 -4.20 3.47
CA THR A 85 27.28 -2.98 4.26
C THR A 85 28.04 -3.21 5.57
N SER A 86 29.22 -3.85 5.56
CA SER A 86 30.30 -3.54 6.53
C SER A 86 31.69 -4.01 6.14
#